data_AF-A0A8B6F0G3-F1
#
_entry.id   AF-A0A8B6F0G3-F1
#
_cell.length_a   1.000
_cell.length_b   1.000
_cell.length_c   1.000
_cell.angle_alpha   90.00
_cell.angle_beta   90.00
_cell.angle_gamma   90.00
#
_symmetry.space_group_name_H-M   'P 1'
#
loop_
_entity.id
_entity.type
_entity.pdbx_description
1 polymer ?
#
loop_
_entity_poly.entity_id
_entity_poly.type
_entity_poly.pdbx_seq_one_letter_code
_entity_poly.pdbx_strand_id
1 'polypeptide(L)'
;MNGSKSFSSPQLLGNAYDHCHSFLTDDELFGILKAAKFDYAIVDYAPFVCYEILANKLSLPFILSSAHCDPSLHRTPFNPAYMPVLWSGYTEKMAFLERMINTVLYTIHLIKPTMPSFGNLVDKYVPKKPFMSNSELKSSVLLHIIEEGF
;
A
#
# COMPACT_ATOMS: atom_id res chain seq x y z
N MET A 1 13.52 -29.00 15.94
CA MET A 1 14.44 -28.18 15.10
C MET A 1 13.83 -28.07 13.72
N ASN A 2 13.11 -26.99 13.42
CA ASN A 2 12.80 -26.60 12.05
C ASN A 2 12.77 -25.08 12.04
N GLY A 3 13.77 -24.50 11.38
CA GLY A 3 14.09 -23.08 11.46
C GLY A 3 12.94 -22.24 10.92
N SER A 4 12.35 -21.44 11.81
CA SER A 4 11.64 -20.22 11.45
C SER A 4 12.63 -19.36 10.66
N LYS A 5 12.50 -19.37 9.32
CA LYS A 5 13.25 -18.44 8.47
C LYS A 5 12.84 -17.04 8.91
N SER A 6 13.76 -16.36 9.60
CA SER A 6 13.62 -14.96 9.97
C SER A 6 13.39 -14.16 8.70
N PHE A 7 12.16 -13.68 8.54
CA PHE A 7 11.70 -12.93 7.38
C PHE A 7 12.25 -11.50 7.51
N SER A 8 13.47 -11.29 7.00
CA SER A 8 14.14 -10.00 7.08
C SER A 8 13.52 -9.00 6.10
N SER A 9 13.05 -7.87 6.62
CA SER A 9 12.40 -6.76 5.91
C SER A 9 13.06 -6.25 4.60
N PRO A 10 14.39 -6.34 4.37
CA PRO A 10 15.00 -5.89 3.11
C PRO A 10 14.69 -6.79 1.91
N GLN A 11 14.48 -8.09 2.12
CA GLN A 11 14.22 -9.06 1.04
C GLN A 11 12.79 -8.95 0.51
N LEU A 12 11.84 -8.63 1.40
CA LEU A 12 10.47 -8.27 1.09
C LEU A 12 10.37 -7.11 0.10
N LEU A 13 11.17 -6.06 0.34
CA LEU A 13 11.14 -4.82 -0.42
C LEU A 13 11.72 -4.98 -1.83
N GLY A 14 12.80 -5.75 -1.97
CA GLY A 14 13.38 -6.08 -3.29
C GLY A 14 12.41 -6.88 -4.16
N ASN A 15 11.82 -7.94 -3.59
CA ASN A 15 10.88 -8.79 -4.30
C ASN A 15 9.62 -8.03 -4.76
N ALA A 16 9.16 -7.07 -3.96
CA ALA A 16 7.98 -6.28 -4.30
C ALA A 16 8.21 -5.32 -5.48
N TYR A 17 9.39 -4.69 -5.55
CA TYR A 17 9.74 -3.83 -6.69
C TYR A 17 9.83 -4.63 -7.99
N ASP A 18 10.48 -5.80 -7.96
CA ASP A 18 10.61 -6.65 -9.15
C ASP A 18 9.24 -7.16 -9.61
N HIS A 19 8.38 -7.56 -8.66
CA HIS A 19 7.01 -7.96 -8.95
C HIS A 19 6.21 -6.82 -9.59
N CYS A 20 6.30 -5.62 -9.02
CA CYS A 20 5.68 -4.41 -9.56
C CYS A 20 6.17 -4.10 -10.97
N HIS A 21 7.49 -4.20 -11.20
CA HIS A 21 8.10 -3.95 -12.50
C HIS A 21 7.57 -4.92 -13.55
N SER A 22 7.68 -6.23 -13.30
CA SER A 22 7.20 -7.26 -14.22
C SER A 22 5.73 -7.07 -14.58
N PHE A 23 4.90 -6.78 -13.57
CA PHE A 23 3.47 -6.55 -13.75
C PHE A 23 3.15 -5.30 -14.58
N LEU A 24 3.86 -4.19 -14.36
CA LEU A 24 3.65 -2.94 -15.10
C LEU A 24 4.22 -2.96 -16.54
N THR A 25 5.07 -3.92 -16.86
CA THR A 25 5.67 -4.11 -18.19
C THR A 25 5.03 -5.23 -19.02
N ASP A 26 4.04 -5.95 -18.48
CA ASP A 26 3.38 -7.05 -19.18
C ASP A 26 2.35 -6.56 -20.22
N ASP A 27 2.77 -6.43 -21.48
CA ASP A 27 1.92 -5.95 -22.55
C ASP A 27 0.75 -6.91 -22.90
N GLU A 28 0.89 -8.21 -22.66
CA GLU A 28 -0.18 -9.20 -22.89
C GLU A 28 -1.34 -8.96 -21.92
N LEU A 29 -1.00 -8.79 -20.64
CA LEU A 29 -1.96 -8.42 -19.60
C LEU A 29 -2.69 -7.12 -19.95
N PHE A 30 -1.96 -6.07 -20.36
CA PHE A 30 -2.59 -4.81 -20.77
C PHE A 30 -3.50 -4.98 -21.99
N GLY A 31 -3.16 -5.87 -22.92
CA GLY A 31 -4.02 -6.20 -24.06
C GLY A 31 -5.35 -6.80 -23.63
N ILE A 32 -5.31 -7.80 -22.74
CA ILE A 32 -6.50 -8.47 -22.20
C ILE A 32 -7.38 -7.48 -21.42
N LEU A 33 -6.77 -6.69 -20.52
CA LEU A 33 -7.50 -5.74 -19.68
C LEU A 33 -8.16 -4.62 -20.50
N LYS A 34 -7.50 -4.14 -21.56
CA LYS A 34 -8.10 -3.15 -22.49
C LYS A 34 -9.23 -3.76 -23.32
N ALA A 35 -9.08 -5.00 -23.77
CA ALA A 35 -10.12 -5.69 -24.54
C ALA A 35 -11.39 -5.95 -23.73
N ALA A 36 -11.24 -6.18 -22.42
CA ALA A 36 -12.35 -6.41 -21.50
C ALA A 36 -13.24 -5.17 -21.25
N LYS A 37 -12.74 -3.94 -21.54
CA LYS A 37 -13.49 -2.67 -21.42
C LYS A 37 -14.16 -2.45 -20.06
N PHE A 38 -13.37 -2.56 -18.99
CA PHE A 38 -13.85 -2.21 -17.65
C PHE A 38 -14.16 -0.71 -17.52
N ASP A 39 -15.13 -0.36 -16.67
CA ASP A 39 -15.51 1.03 -16.40
C ASP A 39 -14.74 1.65 -15.22
N TYR A 40 -14.30 0.83 -14.27
CA TYR A 40 -13.55 1.25 -13.09
C TYR A 40 -12.64 0.12 -12.59
N ALA A 41 -11.59 0.49 -11.85
CA ALA A 41 -10.71 -0.46 -11.17
C ALA A 41 -10.90 -0.37 -9.65
N ILE A 42 -10.92 -1.52 -8.96
CA ILE A 42 -10.81 -1.58 -7.50
C ILE A 42 -9.43 -2.13 -7.20
N VAL A 43 -8.62 -1.35 -6.50
CA VAL A 43 -7.21 -1.67 -6.26
C VAL A 43 -6.93 -1.62 -4.77
N ASP A 44 -6.23 -2.64 -4.26
CA ASP A 44 -5.86 -2.68 -2.85
C ASP A 44 -4.72 -1.68 -2.57
N TYR A 45 -4.75 -1.03 -1.40
CA TYR A 45 -3.69 -0.13 -0.98
C TYR A 45 -2.46 -0.94 -0.60
N ALA A 46 -1.53 -1.01 -1.54
CA ALA A 46 -0.21 -1.56 -1.31
C ALA A 46 0.81 -0.42 -1.16
N PRO A 47 1.85 -0.61 -0.33
CA PRO A 47 2.89 0.41 -0.14
C PRO A 47 3.69 0.74 -1.41
N PHE A 48 3.54 -0.05 -2.48
CA PHE A 48 4.32 0.07 -3.71
C PHE A 48 3.61 0.88 -4.83
N VAL A 49 2.36 1.34 -4.62
CA VAL A 49 1.58 2.19 -5.56
C VAL A 49 1.40 1.55 -6.97
N CYS A 50 1.68 0.26 -7.12
CA CYS A 50 1.74 -0.42 -8.42
C CYS A 50 0.36 -0.57 -9.05
N TYR A 51 -0.66 -0.83 -8.23
CA TYR A 51 -2.01 -1.07 -8.69
C TYR A 51 -2.68 0.23 -9.14
N GLU A 52 -2.40 1.33 -8.45
CA GLU A 52 -2.83 2.67 -8.83
C GLU A 52 -2.18 3.09 -10.16
N ILE A 53 -0.88 2.79 -10.34
CA ILE A 53 -0.19 3.02 -11.62
C ILE A 53 -0.79 2.19 -12.74
N LEU A 54 -1.14 0.91 -12.48
CA LEU A 54 -1.83 0.06 -13.44
C LEU A 54 -3.15 0.68 -13.91
N ALA A 55 -4.03 1.02 -12.94
CA ALA A 55 -5.33 1.61 -13.23
C ALA A 55 -5.17 2.93 -14.00
N ASN A 56 -4.19 3.74 -13.61
CA ASN A 56 -3.87 4.96 -14.32
C ASN A 56 -3.38 4.68 -15.76
N LYS A 57 -2.51 3.70 -16.00
CA LYS A 57 -2.05 3.32 -17.35
C LYS A 57 -3.18 2.80 -18.24
N LEU A 58 -4.22 2.19 -17.65
CA LEU A 58 -5.46 1.80 -18.34
C LEU A 58 -6.44 2.96 -18.54
N SER A 59 -6.16 4.14 -17.97
CA SER A 59 -7.07 5.30 -17.95
C SER A 59 -8.43 5.00 -17.32
N LEU A 60 -8.44 4.13 -16.32
CA LEU A 60 -9.62 3.82 -15.54
C LEU A 60 -9.67 4.71 -14.29
N PRO A 61 -10.87 5.20 -13.92
CA PRO A 61 -11.07 5.67 -12.55
C PRO A 61 -10.86 4.50 -11.59
N PHE A 62 -10.22 4.75 -10.45
CA PHE A 62 -9.93 3.70 -9.48
C PHE A 62 -10.45 4.03 -8.08
N ILE A 63 -10.85 2.98 -7.39
CA ILE A 63 -11.30 2.93 -6.01
C ILE A 63 -10.19 2.23 -5.23
N LEU A 64 -9.72 2.85 -4.16
CA LEU A 64 -8.78 2.21 -3.26
C LEU A 64 -9.56 1.38 -2.24
N SER A 65 -9.36 0.06 -2.26
CA SER A 65 -9.73 -0.80 -1.15
C SER A 65 -8.52 -0.93 -0.23
N SER A 66 -8.71 -1.05 1.08
CA SER A 66 -7.63 -1.42 1.99
C SER A 66 -8.21 -2.17 3.17
N ALA A 67 -7.65 -3.35 3.46
CA ALA A 67 -7.83 -4.02 4.75
C ALA A 67 -7.07 -3.31 5.88
N HIS A 68 -6.26 -2.31 5.55
CA HIS A 68 -5.40 -1.59 6.47
C HIS A 68 -5.74 -0.10 6.50
N CYS A 69 -6.22 0.36 7.65
CA CYS A 69 -6.36 1.78 7.90
C CYS A 69 -4.99 2.35 8.26
N ASP A 70 -4.25 2.88 7.29
CA ASP A 70 -3.06 3.70 7.57
C ASP A 70 -3.51 4.99 8.27
N PRO A 71 -3.19 5.20 9.56
CA PRO A 71 -3.66 6.36 10.30
C PRO A 71 -3.09 7.69 9.78
N SER A 72 -2.00 7.64 9.03
CA SER A 72 -1.41 8.83 8.40
C SER A 72 -2.20 9.25 7.16
N LEU A 73 -2.85 8.30 6.49
CA LEU A 73 -3.59 8.52 5.24
C LEU A 73 -5.09 8.73 5.49
N HIS A 74 -5.66 7.96 6.40
CA HIS A 74 -7.05 8.03 6.77
C HIS A 74 -7.16 8.81 8.06
N ARG A 75 -7.96 9.89 8.09
CA ARG A 75 -8.24 10.71 9.28
C ARG A 75 -9.07 9.95 10.33
N THR A 76 -8.89 8.65 10.43
CA THR A 76 -9.55 7.72 11.32
C THR A 76 -8.82 7.75 12.66
N PRO A 77 -9.53 7.90 13.79
CA PRO A 77 -8.89 7.88 15.10
C PRO A 77 -8.27 6.50 15.35
N PHE A 78 -6.94 6.44 15.43
CA PHE A 78 -6.22 5.21 15.76
C PHE A 78 -5.80 5.20 17.24
N ASN A 79 -5.88 4.04 17.89
CA ASN A 79 -5.47 3.89 19.28
C ASN A 79 -4.36 2.82 19.41
N PRO A 80 -3.10 3.22 19.68
CA PRO A 80 -1.99 2.28 19.81
C PRO A 80 -2.09 1.38 21.06
N ALA A 81 -3.04 1.63 21.96
CA ALA A 81 -3.28 0.77 23.12
C ALA A 81 -4.07 -0.50 22.77
N TYR A 82 -4.74 -0.55 21.62
CA TYR A 82 -5.57 -1.69 21.18
C TYR A 82 -5.26 -2.15 19.75
N MET A 83 -4.88 -1.25 18.86
CA MET A 83 -4.48 -1.60 17.49
C MET A 83 -2.98 -1.88 17.44
N PRO A 84 -2.53 -3.10 17.11
CA PRO A 84 -1.11 -3.41 16.96
C PRO A 84 -0.55 -2.87 15.62
N VAL A 85 0.71 -2.42 15.63
CA VAL A 85 1.45 -2.09 14.40
C VAL A 85 1.58 -3.37 13.57
N LEU A 86 1.22 -3.30 12.28
CA LEU A 86 1.14 -4.43 11.33
C LEU A 86 2.40 -5.33 11.29
N TRP A 87 3.57 -4.80 11.63
CA TRP A 87 4.87 -5.50 11.56
C TRP A 87 5.44 -5.87 12.93
N SER A 88 4.72 -5.58 14.02
CA SER A 88 5.20 -5.84 15.39
C SER A 88 5.00 -7.29 15.84
N GLY A 89 4.11 -8.04 15.17
CA GLY A 89 3.67 -9.37 15.60
C GLY A 89 2.76 -9.34 16.83
N TYR A 90 2.36 -8.16 17.30
CA TYR A 90 1.38 -8.01 18.37
C TYR A 90 -0.05 -8.27 17.87
N THR A 91 -0.93 -8.63 18.80
CA THR A 91 -2.37 -8.83 18.55
C THR A 91 -3.17 -7.73 19.23
N GLU A 92 -4.49 -7.73 19.09
CA GLU A 92 -5.40 -6.87 19.87
C GLU A 92 -5.28 -7.08 21.39
N LYS A 93 -4.72 -8.22 21.82
CA LYS A 93 -4.44 -8.55 23.22
C LYS A 93 -2.97 -8.25 23.56
N MET A 94 -2.68 -6.98 23.85
CA MET A 94 -1.36 -6.52 24.32
C MET A 94 -1.32 -6.29 25.82
N ALA A 95 -0.25 -6.73 26.47
CA ALA A 95 0.15 -6.34 27.81
C ALA A 95 0.62 -4.88 27.87
N PHE A 96 0.71 -4.29 29.07
CA PHE A 96 1.06 -2.88 29.23
C PHE A 96 2.37 -2.48 28.52
N LEU A 97 3.43 -3.28 28.66
CA LEU A 97 4.72 -3.00 28.02
C LEU A 97 4.62 -3.10 26.49
N GLU A 98 3.88 -4.06 25.97
CA GLU A 98 3.65 -4.21 24.53
C GLU A 98 2.90 -3.00 23.97
N ARG A 99 1.90 -2.48 24.70
CA ARG A 99 1.20 -1.23 24.33
C ARG A 99 2.13 -0.03 24.30
N MET A 100 3.07 0.08 25.24
CA MET A 100 4.06 1.16 25.24
C MET A 100 4.99 1.05 24.03
N ILE A 101 5.52 -0.15 23.74
CA ILE A 101 6.38 -0.39 22.58
C ILE A 101 5.60 -0.09 21.30
N ASN A 102 4.37 -0.58 21.20
CA ASN A 102 3.48 -0.34 20.07
C ASN A 102 3.24 1.16 19.84
N THR A 103 3.02 1.94 20.90
CA THR A 103 2.87 3.41 20.83
C THR A 103 4.14 4.09 20.31
N VAL A 104 5.32 3.64 20.75
CA VAL A 104 6.60 4.15 20.24
C VAL A 104 6.77 3.82 18.75
N LEU A 105 6.47 2.59 18.34
CA LEU A 105 6.51 2.15 16.94
C LEU A 105 5.58 2.98 16.05
N TYR A 106 4.35 3.24 16.49
CA TYR A 106 3.43 4.14 15.79
C TYR A 106 3.96 5.56 15.68
N THR A 107 4.51 6.11 16.77
CA THR A 107 5.09 7.46 16.76
C THR A 107 6.24 7.57 15.77
N ILE A 108 7.09 6.55 15.70
CA ILE A 108 8.16 6.45 14.70
C ILE A 108 7.57 6.41 13.29
N HIS A 109 6.54 5.59 13.05
CA HIS A 109 5.87 5.48 11.76
C HIS A 109 5.25 6.79 11.28
N LEU A 110 4.65 7.57 12.19
CA LEU A 110 4.08 8.89 11.86
C LEU A 110 5.16 9.92 11.49
N ILE A 111 6.31 9.91 12.17
CA ILE A 111 7.41 10.86 11.93
C ILE A 111 8.21 10.46 10.68
N LYS A 112 8.40 9.15 10.48
CA LYS A 112 9.06 8.55 9.35
C LYS A 112 8.24 7.35 8.90
N PRO A 113 7.46 7.48 7.82
CA PRO A 113 6.75 6.36 7.23
C PRO A 113 7.75 5.23 7.01
N THR A 114 7.59 4.14 7.76
CA THR A 114 8.52 2.99 7.70
C THR A 114 8.39 2.23 6.40
N MET A 115 7.30 2.47 5.65
CA MET A 115 7.17 2.03 4.28
C MET A 115 8.05 2.91 3.38
N PRO A 116 9.00 2.31 2.65
CA PRO A 116 9.75 3.07 1.66
C PRO A 116 8.77 3.57 0.60
N SER A 117 8.59 4.88 0.56
CA SER A 117 8.02 5.55 -0.60
C SER A 117 9.03 5.39 -1.73
N PHE A 118 8.92 4.32 -2.52
CA PHE A 118 9.60 4.27 -3.81
C PHE A 118 9.11 5.48 -4.60
N GLY A 119 10.02 6.39 -4.95
CA GLY A 119 9.75 7.74 -5.47
C GLY A 119 8.92 7.75 -6.76
N ASN A 120 9.40 8.41 -7.81
CA ASN A 120 8.60 8.69 -9.00
C ASN A 120 8.42 7.45 -9.92
N LEU A 121 7.80 6.38 -9.41
CA LEU A 121 7.39 5.22 -10.22
C LEU A 121 6.30 5.64 -11.23
N VAL A 122 5.44 6.58 -10.86
CA VAL A 122 4.43 7.17 -11.75
C VAL A 122 5.09 7.76 -13.00
N ASP A 123 6.14 8.58 -12.85
CA ASP A 123 6.84 9.20 -13.98
C ASP A 123 7.51 8.15 -14.89
N LYS A 124 8.04 7.07 -14.29
CA LYS A 124 8.71 5.99 -15.03
C LYS A 124 7.74 5.21 -15.92
N TYR A 125 6.54 4.91 -15.43
CA TYR A 125 5.59 4.03 -16.13
C TYR A 125 4.43 4.77 -16.83
N VAL A 126 4.19 6.04 -16.49
CA VAL A 126 3.12 6.88 -17.05
C VAL A 126 3.64 8.29 -17.42
N PRO A 127 4.61 8.41 -18.35
CA PRO A 127 5.24 9.70 -18.68
C PRO A 127 4.37 10.68 -19.48
N LYS A 128 3.17 10.28 -19.94
CA LYS A 128 2.35 11.02 -20.93
C LYS A 128 1.05 11.63 -20.37
N LYS A 129 0.85 11.63 -19.05
CA LYS A 129 -0.26 12.31 -18.38
C LYS A 129 0.30 13.50 -17.59
N PRO A 130 -0.47 14.57 -17.31
CA PRO A 130 0.02 15.66 -16.48
C PRO A 130 0.58 15.09 -15.18
N PHE A 131 1.77 15.54 -14.80
CA PHE A 131 2.51 15.10 -13.62
C PHE A 131 1.56 15.08 -12.42
N MET A 132 1.44 13.91 -11.78
CA MET A 132 0.60 13.71 -10.61
C MET A 132 1.47 13.00 -9.59
N SER A 133 1.91 13.73 -8.57
CA SER A 133 2.69 13.20 -7.45
C SER A 133 1.93 12.06 -6.75
N ASN A 134 2.62 11.17 -6.03
CA ASN A 134 1.96 10.11 -5.26
C ASN A 134 0.87 10.65 -4.31
N SER A 135 1.06 11.86 -3.78
CA SER A 135 0.05 12.60 -3.01
C SER A 135 -1.15 13.03 -3.82
N GLU A 136 -0.93 13.54 -5.04
CA GLU A 136 -2.03 13.96 -5.92
C GLU A 136 -2.80 12.76 -6.47
N LEU A 137 -2.12 11.66 -6.77
CA LEU A 137 -2.73 10.40 -7.21
C LEU A 137 -3.64 9.84 -6.10
N LYS A 138 -3.15 9.80 -4.86
CA LYS A 138 -3.95 9.41 -3.69
C LYS A 138 -5.15 10.33 -3.45
N SER A 139 -5.04 11.62 -3.77
CA SER A 139 -6.18 12.57 -3.69
C SER A 139 -7.17 12.49 -4.85
N SER A 140 -6.79 11.86 -5.97
CA SER A 140 -7.64 11.71 -7.17
C SER A 140 -8.59 10.50 -7.10
N VAL A 141 -8.49 9.71 -6.03
CA VAL A 141 -9.27 8.49 -5.81
C VAL A 141 -10.74 8.85 -5.59
N LEU A 142 -11.63 8.19 -6.35
CA LEU A 142 -13.07 8.49 -6.28
C LEU A 142 -13.71 8.03 -4.97
N LEU A 143 -13.25 6.90 -4.42
CA LEU A 143 -13.77 6.32 -3.19
C LEU A 143 -12.69 5.49 -2.51
N HIS A 144 -12.62 5.57 -1.19
CA HIS A 144 -11.83 4.67 -0.35
C HIS A 144 -12.77 3.69 0.36
N ILE A 145 -12.59 2.39 0.12
CA ILE A 145 -13.28 1.32 0.83
C ILE A 145 -12.30 0.80 1.89
N ILE A 146 -12.69 0.90 3.16
CA ILE A 146 -11.91 0.32 4.26
C ILE A 146 -12.69 -0.90 4.73
N GLU A 147 -12.14 -2.08 4.53
CA GLU A 147 -12.74 -3.31 5.04
C GLU A 147 -12.35 -3.46 6.51
N GLU A 148 -13.28 -3.17 7.43
CA GLU A 148 -13.11 -3.49 8.85
C GLU A 148 -13.37 -4.99 9.09
N GLY A 149 -12.42 -5.82 8.65
CA GLY A 149 -12.37 -7.24 9.00
C GLY A 149 -11.50 -7.44 10.23
N PHE A 150 -12.14 -7.68 11.39
CA PHE A 150 -11.48 -8.10 12.64
C PHE A 150 -11.21 -9.61 12.66
#